data_AF-A0A1E3X9J3-F1
#
_entry.id   AF-A0A1E3X9J3-F1
#
_cell.length_a   1.000
_cell.length_b   1.000
_cell.length_c   1.000
_cell.angle_alpha   90.00
_cell.angle_beta   90.00
_cell.angle_gamma   90.00
#
_symmetry.space_group_name_H-M   'P 1'
#
loop_
_entity.id
_entity.type
_entity.pdbx_description
1 polymer ?
#
loop_
_entity_poly.entity_id
_entity_poly.type
_entity_poly.pdbx_seq_one_letter_code
_entity_poly.pdbx_strand_id
1 'polypeptide(L)' 'MTALIKALEKGHKDIVEALLNKGANVNAREPLSAKTALTIATEIGQKDIVELLTEWGATE' A
#
# COMPACT_ATOMS: atom_id res chain seq x y z
N MET A 1 2.73 10.80 4.36
CA MET A 1 1.86 10.50 3.20
C MET A 1 2.72 10.14 2.00
N THR A 2 2.70 8.88 1.54
CA THR A 2 3.35 8.46 0.27
C THR A 2 2.30 8.32 -0.83
N ALA A 3 2.72 8.34 -2.11
CA ALA A 3 1.81 8.11 -3.24
C ALA A 3 1.11 6.74 -3.15
N LEU A 4 1.82 5.72 -2.66
CA LEU A 4 1.30 4.37 -2.46
C LEU A 4 0.13 4.36 -1.47
N ILE A 5 0.30 5.00 -0.31
CA ILE A 5 -0.74 5.08 0.74
C ILE A 5 -1.98 5.83 0.24
N LYS A 6 -1.79 6.91 -0.53
CA LYS A 6 -2.90 7.69 -1.07
C LYS A 6 -3.72 6.93 -2.13
N ALA A 7 -3.10 6.00 -2.85
CA ALA A 7 -3.80 5.11 -3.78
C ALA A 7 -4.71 4.12 -3.04
N LEU A 8 -4.32 3.69 -1.83
CA LEU A 8 -5.14 2.81 -0.97
C LEU A 8 -6.43 3.50 -0.54
N GLU A 9 -6.38 4.77 -0.11
CA GLU A 9 -7.58 5.52 0.31
C GLU A 9 -8.65 5.61 -0.79
N LYS A 10 -8.26 5.44 -2.05
CA LYS A 10 -9.15 5.47 -3.21
C LYS A 10 -9.49 4.08 -3.77
N GLY A 11 -8.81 3.02 -3.31
CA GLY A 11 -8.98 1.65 -3.83
C GLY A 11 -8.44 1.46 -5.24
N HIS A 12 -7.49 2.29 -5.67
CA HIS A 12 -6.95 2.27 -7.03
C HIS A 12 -5.83 1.23 -7.15
N LYS A 13 -6.20 -0.05 -7.28
CA LYS A 13 -5.25 -1.17 -7.38
C LYS A 13 -4.26 -1.01 -8.54
N ASP A 14 -4.73 -0.52 -9.68
CA ASP A 14 -3.94 -0.19 -10.87
C ASP A 14 -2.82 0.81 -10.57
N ILE A 15 -3.11 1.85 -9.78
CA ILE A 15 -2.12 2.83 -9.34
C ILE A 15 -1.14 2.21 -8.35
N VAL A 16 -1.59 1.35 -7.44
CA VAL A 16 -0.71 0.63 -6.51
C VAL A 16 0.29 -0.22 -7.29
N GLU A 17 -0.18 -1.01 -8.27
CA GLU A 17 0.67 -1.81 -9.15
C GLU A 17 1.68 -0.94 -9.92
N ALA A 18 1.23 0.17 -10.51
CA ALA A 18 2.11 1.07 -11.25
C ALA A 18 3.20 1.67 -10.36
N LEU A 19 2.87 2.03 -9.12
CA LEU A 19 3.84 2.58 -8.16
C LEU A 19 4.85 1.52 -7.72
N LEU A 20 4.41 0.31 -7.42
CA LEU A 20 5.30 -0.81 -7.06
C LEU A 20 6.26 -1.14 -8.21
N ASN A 21 5.76 -1.21 -9.45
CA ASN A 21 6.58 -1.38 -10.65
C ASN A 21 7.60 -0.25 -10.88
N LYS A 22 7.32 0.96 -10.38
CA LYS A 22 8.26 2.09 -10.43
C LYS A 22 9.29 2.08 -9.29
N GLY A 23 9.30 1.04 -8.45
CA GLY A 23 10.23 0.91 -7.32
C GLY A 23 9.76 1.66 -6.08
N ALA A 24 8.45 1.92 -5.93
CA ALA A 24 7.93 2.44 -4.68
C ALA A 24 8.27 1.48 -3.53
N ASN A 25 8.72 2.03 -2.41
CA ASN A 25 8.98 1.22 -1.22
C ASN A 25 7.65 0.70 -0.65
N VAL A 26 7.42 -0.61 -0.81
CA VAL A 26 6.24 -1.32 -0.31
C VAL A 26 6.06 -1.20 1.21
N ASN A 27 7.18 -1.08 1.93
CA ASN A 27 7.23 -0.95 3.40
C ASN A 27 7.33 0.50 3.87
N ALA A 28 7.05 1.47 2.99
CA ALA A 28 7.05 2.86 3.39
C ALA A 28 5.99 3.12 4.48
N ARG A 29 6.41 3.84 5.53
CA ARG A 29 5.53 4.21 6.65
C ARG A 29 4.96 5.60 6.46
N GLU A 30 3.70 5.76 6.82
CA GLU A 30 3.05 7.05 6.93
C GLU A 30 3.65 7.81 8.13
N PRO A 31 4.18 9.04 7.97
CA PRO A 31 4.83 9.78 9.05
C PRO A 31 3.94 10.10 10.26
N LEU A 32 2.63 10.29 10.09
CA LEU A 32 1.74 10.73 11.16
C LEU A 32 1.22 9.56 12.02
N SER A 33 0.93 8.43 11.39
CA SER A 33 0.35 7.24 12.02
C SER A 33 1.32 6.07 12.17
N ALA A 34 2.52 6.18 11.59
CA ALA A 34 3.53 5.12 11.50
C ALA A 34 3.04 3.82 10.82
N LYS A 35 1.91 3.87 10.10
CA LYS A 35 1.29 2.72 9.41
C LYS A 35 1.95 2.45 8.06
N THR A 36 2.04 1.18 7.69
CA THR A 36 2.48 0.77 6.34
C THR A 36 1.29 0.75 5.38
N ALA A 37 1.59 0.63 4.08
CA ALA A 37 0.57 0.38 3.06
C ALA A 37 -0.26 -0.89 3.38
N LEU A 38 0.38 -1.93 3.91
CA LEU A 38 -0.29 -3.19 4.26
C LEU A 38 -1.29 -3.01 5.40
N THR A 39 -0.89 -2.32 6.48
CA THR A 39 -1.78 -2.03 7.62
C THR A 39 -3.00 -1.23 7.16
N ILE A 40 -2.80 -0.19 6.35
CA ILE A 40 -3.89 0.67 5.86
C ILE A 40 -4.83 -0.11 4.94
N ALA A 41 -4.31 -0.89 4.00
CA ALA A 41 -5.13 -1.73 3.11
C ALA A 41 -5.98 -2.74 3.90
N THR A 42 -5.41 -3.28 4.99
CA THR A 42 -6.09 -4.22 5.89
C THR A 42 -7.21 -3.54 6.69
N GLU A 43 -6.95 -2.37 7.26
CA GLU A 43 -7.95 -1.59 8.01
C GLU A 43 -9.13 -1.13 7.14
N ILE A 44 -8.87 -0.79 5.88
CA ILE A 44 -9.92 -0.42 4.91
C ILE A 44 -10.67 -1.66 4.41
N GLY A 45 -10.10 -2.85 4.51
CA GLY A 45 -10.69 -4.10 4.02
C GLY A 45 -10.47 -4.36 2.52
N GLN A 46 -9.43 -3.76 1.92
CA GLN A 46 -9.10 -3.91 0.50
C GLN A 46 -8.30 -5.19 0.24
N LYS A 47 -8.98 -6.35 0.29
CA LYS A 47 -8.35 -7.67 0.13
C LYS A 47 -7.46 -7.79 -1.09
N ASP A 48 -7.92 -7.32 -2.26
CA ASP A 48 -7.16 -7.41 -3.51
C ASP A 48 -5.83 -6.65 -3.47
N ILE A 49 -5.76 -5.57 -2.67
CA ILE A 49 -4.55 -4.77 -2.50
C ILE A 49 -3.68 -5.35 -1.38
N VAL A 50 -4.26 -5.92 -0.33
CA VAL A 50 -3.52 -6.69 0.68
C VAL A 50 -2.77 -7.85 0.04
N GLU A 51 -3.44 -8.61 -0.84
CA GLU A 51 -2.83 -9.70 -1.60
C GLU A 51 -1.69 -9.18 -2.48
N LEU A 52 -1.94 -8.14 -3.28
CA LEU A 52 -0.91 -7.51 -4.13
C LEU A 52 0.31 -7.04 -3.33
N LEU A 53 0.10 -6.33 -2.21
CA LEU A 53 1.19 -5.85 -1.37
C LEU A 53 1.98 -7.03 -0.78
N THR A 54 1.30 -8.10 -0.36
CA THR A 54 1.93 -9.30 0.18
C THR A 54 2.77 -10.02 -0.88
N GLU A 55 2.29 -10.13 -2.12
CA GLU A 55 3.05 -10.68 -3.24
C GLU A 55 4.33 -9.88 -3.54
N TRP A 56 4.29 -8.57 -3.31
CA TRP A 56 5.44 -7.66 -3.43
C TRP A 56 6.35 -7.64 -2.19
N GLY A 57 6.10 -8.50 -1.20
CA GLY A 57 6.92 -8.62 0.00
C GLY A 57 6.67 -7.52 1.04
N ALA A 58 5.46 -6.95 1.07
CA ALA A 58 5.06 -6.06 2.15
C ALA A 58 5.11 -6.77 3.50
N THR A 59 5.63 -6.07 4.50
CA THR A 59 5.69 -6.52 5.89
C THR A 59 5.00 -5.50 6.80
N GLU A 60 4.60 -5.95 7.98
CA GLU A 60 4.03 -5.11 9.05
C GLU A 60 5.06 -4.17 9.70
#